data_AF-A0A0S8H7J6-F1
#
_entry.id   AF-A0A0S8H7J6-F1
#
_cell.length_a   1.000
_cell.length_b   1.000
_cell.length_c   1.000
_cell.angle_alpha   90.00
_cell.angle_beta   90.00
_cell.angle_gamma   90.00
#
_symmetry.space_group_name_H-M   'P 1'
#
loop_
_entity.id
_entity.type
_entity.pdbx_description
1 polymer ?
#
loop_
_entity_poly.entity_id
_entity_poly.type
_entity_poly.pdbx_seq_one_letter_code
_entity_poly.pdbx_strand_id
1 'polypeptide(L)'
;MIELDDEAGRRLAEYIARVRSALRGCRSVDPAEVERDIREHIENDLADAPRPVGVASLDPVLGKLGSPAQWVPEEDRAWWWRMLSGLRQGPEDLRLAYLSFGLFVLALLLFTVFPAFHVLMLASFFLARATLAFSAEQGEMRAQRWLIYPPLIVVYVFLGLLVLLAPLPLAPVWFIILGALLRRVPGFFATVFAPFLGRERARRVGKWLIWIGVILVGLAIIGGAIVLIVSAVLGLGFGRI
;
A
#
# COMPACT_ATOMS: atom_id res chain seq x y z
N MET A 1 16.78 7.08 -43.60
CA MET A 1 16.68 7.62 -42.24
C MET A 1 15.67 8.76 -42.25
N ILE A 2 14.51 8.55 -41.64
CA ILE A 2 13.44 9.55 -41.54
C ILE A 2 13.90 10.77 -40.74
N GLU A 3 13.56 11.98 -41.22
CA GLU A 3 13.78 13.22 -40.48
C GLU A 3 12.64 13.38 -39.46
N LEU A 4 12.96 13.17 -38.19
CA LEU A 4 12.07 13.41 -37.06
C LEU A 4 12.27 14.84 -36.56
N ASP A 5 11.20 15.50 -36.11
CA ASP A 5 11.37 16.70 -35.30
C ASP A 5 11.99 16.36 -33.92
N ASP A 6 12.44 17.39 -33.19
CA ASP A 6 13.16 17.20 -31.91
C ASP A 6 12.31 16.53 -30.83
N GLU A 7 10.99 16.69 -30.86
CA GLU A 7 10.08 16.08 -29.88
C GLU A 7 9.81 14.62 -30.23
N ALA A 8 9.50 14.31 -31.50
CA ALA A 8 9.34 12.96 -32.02
C ALA A 8 10.62 12.14 -31.85
N GLY A 9 11.79 12.75 -32.08
CA GLY A 9 13.09 12.14 -31.82
C GLY A 9 13.28 11.75 -30.35
N ARG A 10 12.92 12.65 -29.42
CA ARG A 10 12.94 12.35 -27.97
C ARG A 10 11.95 11.26 -27.60
N ARG A 11 10.73 11.29 -28.15
CA ARG A 11 9.68 10.30 -27.90
C ARG A 11 10.09 8.90 -28.35
N LEU A 12 10.68 8.79 -29.55
CA LEU A 12 11.23 7.53 -30.07
C LEU A 12 12.39 7.04 -29.19
N ALA A 13 13.33 7.91 -28.85
CA ALA A 13 14.47 7.55 -28.00
C ALA A 13 14.02 7.03 -26.63
N GLU A 14 12.99 7.64 -26.03
CA GLU A 14 12.39 7.17 -24.79
C GLU A 14 11.75 5.78 -24.95
N TYR A 15 11.01 5.55 -26.04
CA TYR A 15 10.42 4.25 -26.33
C TYR A 15 11.49 3.15 -26.47
N ILE A 16 12.54 3.40 -27.27
CA ILE A 16 13.67 2.47 -27.44
C ILE A 16 14.40 2.20 -26.12
N ALA A 17 14.60 3.23 -25.29
CA ALA A 17 15.21 3.04 -23.97
C ALA A 17 14.37 2.11 -23.08
N ARG A 18 13.03 2.23 -23.11
CA ARG A 18 12.11 1.32 -22.39
C ARG A 18 12.16 -0.11 -22.94
N VAL A 19 12.22 -0.29 -24.27
CA VAL A 19 12.36 -1.61 -24.90
C VAL A 19 13.67 -2.27 -24.48
N ARG A 20 14.81 -1.55 -24.60
CA ARG A 20 16.11 -2.06 -24.14
C ARG A 20 16.11 -2.43 -22.66
N SER A 21 15.44 -1.64 -21.82
CA SER A 21 15.28 -1.95 -20.40
C SER A 21 14.42 -3.20 -20.17
N ALA A 22 13.39 -3.43 -20.97
CA ALA A 22 12.52 -4.61 -20.87
C ALA A 22 13.25 -5.89 -21.32
N LEU A 23 14.11 -5.79 -22.33
CA LEU A 23 14.91 -6.91 -22.86
C LEU A 23 16.18 -7.19 -22.03
N ARG A 24 16.48 -6.39 -21.00
CA ARG A 24 17.68 -6.58 -20.18
C ARG A 24 17.59 -7.91 -19.42
N GLY A 25 18.40 -8.87 -19.84
CA GLY A 25 18.48 -10.21 -19.22
C GLY A 25 17.77 -11.31 -20.01
N CYS A 26 17.11 -10.97 -21.12
CA CYS A 26 16.65 -11.95 -22.10
C CYS A 26 17.85 -12.64 -22.75
N ARG A 27 17.77 -13.96 -22.92
CA ARG A 27 18.83 -14.78 -23.53
C ARG A 27 18.47 -15.19 -24.95
N SER A 28 17.18 -15.27 -25.29
CA SER A 28 16.74 -15.72 -26.61
C SER A 28 16.68 -14.61 -27.66
N VAL A 29 16.80 -13.33 -27.26
CA VAL A 29 16.65 -12.17 -28.15
C VAL A 29 17.76 -11.16 -27.95
N ASP A 30 18.40 -10.74 -29.04
CA ASP A 30 19.37 -9.63 -29.06
C ASP A 30 18.63 -8.28 -29.04
N PRO A 31 18.84 -7.43 -28.01
CA PRO A 31 18.22 -6.10 -27.95
C PRO A 31 18.56 -5.20 -29.14
N ALA A 32 19.73 -5.37 -29.75
CA ALA A 32 20.14 -4.56 -30.90
C ALA A 32 19.36 -4.93 -32.17
N GLU A 33 19.03 -6.22 -32.34
CA GLU A 33 18.20 -6.71 -33.44
C GLU A 33 16.77 -6.17 -33.31
N VAL A 34 16.15 -6.30 -32.13
CA VAL A 34 14.80 -5.76 -31.89
C VAL A 34 14.73 -4.25 -32.12
N GLU A 35 15.75 -3.50 -31.69
CA GLU A 35 15.79 -2.06 -31.97
C GLU A 35 15.88 -1.76 -33.47
N ARG A 36 16.72 -2.50 -34.20
CA ARG A 36 16.84 -2.34 -35.66
C ARG A 36 15.49 -2.62 -36.32
N ASP A 37 14.82 -3.69 -35.94
CA ASP A 37 13.52 -4.09 -36.50
C ASP A 37 12.43 -3.05 -36.18
N ILE A 38 12.42 -2.50 -34.96
CA ILE A 38 11.51 -1.40 -34.58
C ILE A 38 11.78 -0.16 -35.44
N ARG A 39 13.04 0.22 -35.62
CA ARG A 39 13.42 1.39 -36.44
C ARG A 39 13.02 1.18 -37.90
N GLU A 40 13.26 0.00 -38.44
CA GLU A 40 12.89 -0.36 -39.81
C GLU A 40 11.36 -0.34 -39.99
N HIS A 41 10.60 -0.89 -39.05
CA HIS A 41 9.14 -0.82 -39.07
C HIS A 41 8.63 0.62 -39.05
N ILE A 42 9.19 1.48 -38.18
CA ILE A 42 8.81 2.89 -38.10
C ILE A 42 9.17 3.64 -39.39
N GLU A 43 10.34 3.38 -39.97
CA GLU A 43 10.76 3.98 -41.25
C GLU A 43 9.82 3.57 -42.40
N ASN A 44 9.39 2.31 -42.42
CA ASN A 44 8.43 1.80 -43.41
C ASN A 44 7.03 2.41 -43.22
N ASP A 45 6.51 2.44 -41.99
CA ASP A 45 5.16 2.96 -41.69
C ASP A 45 5.06 4.49 -41.91
N LEU A 46 6.18 5.21 -41.87
CA LEU A 46 6.25 6.66 -42.01
C LEU A 46 6.91 7.11 -43.32
N ALA A 47 7.11 6.21 -44.28
CA ALA A 47 7.80 6.51 -45.54
C ALA A 47 7.13 7.65 -46.33
N ASP A 48 5.79 7.69 -46.32
CA ASP A 48 4.96 8.66 -47.03
C ASP A 48 4.53 9.86 -46.17
N ALA A 49 4.96 9.91 -44.90
CA ALA A 49 4.58 10.99 -44.00
C ALA A 49 5.26 12.33 -44.40
N PRO A 50 4.58 13.48 -44.25
CA PRO A 50 5.19 14.79 -44.45
C PRO A 50 6.43 14.95 -43.56
N ARG A 51 7.50 15.51 -44.12
CA ARG A 51 8.77 15.74 -43.41
C ARG A 51 8.90 17.21 -42.99
N PRO A 52 9.42 17.51 -41.79
CA PRO A 52 9.83 16.57 -40.74
C PRO A 52 8.63 15.87 -40.07
N VAL A 53 8.81 14.61 -39.67
CA VAL A 53 7.77 13.82 -39.01
C VAL A 53 7.60 14.30 -37.57
N GLY A 54 6.39 14.74 -37.24
CA GLY A 54 6.04 15.15 -35.87
C GLY A 54 5.44 14.04 -35.01
N VAL A 55 5.33 14.33 -33.71
CA VAL A 55 4.80 13.41 -32.68
C VAL A 55 3.43 12.85 -33.03
N ALA A 56 2.56 13.69 -33.60
CA ALA A 56 1.19 13.31 -33.97
C ALA A 56 1.13 12.16 -35.00
N SER A 57 2.14 12.06 -35.88
CA SER A 57 2.26 10.96 -36.84
C SER A 57 2.98 9.75 -36.25
N LEU A 58 3.93 9.96 -35.33
CA LEU A 58 4.70 8.91 -34.68
C LEU A 58 3.88 8.13 -33.64
N ASP A 59 3.09 8.80 -32.81
CA ASP A 59 2.34 8.18 -31.71
C ASP A 59 1.39 7.04 -32.15
N PRO A 60 0.63 7.17 -33.26
CA PRO A 60 -0.17 6.06 -33.79
C PRO A 60 0.68 4.84 -34.17
N VAL A 61 1.87 5.04 -34.74
CA VAL A 61 2.79 3.95 -35.11
C VAL A 61 3.36 3.28 -33.86
N LEU A 62 3.77 4.07 -32.85
CA LEU A 62 4.17 3.53 -31.55
C LEU A 62 3.01 2.77 -30.86
N GLY A 63 1.78 3.23 -31.04
CA GLY A 63 0.57 2.56 -30.58
C GLY A 63 0.37 1.19 -31.23
N LYS A 64 0.61 1.06 -32.54
CA LYS A 64 0.58 -0.23 -33.26
C LYS A 64 1.66 -1.20 -32.80
N LEU A 65 2.87 -0.70 -32.55
CA LEU A 65 3.99 -1.50 -32.00
C LEU A 65 3.71 -2.02 -30.58
N GLY A 66 2.81 -1.35 -29.85
CA GLY A 66 2.36 -1.78 -28.53
C GLY A 66 3.32 -1.43 -27.40
N SER A 67 3.09 -2.04 -26.23
CA SER A 67 3.88 -1.77 -25.03
C SER A 67 5.28 -2.37 -25.15
N PRO A 68 6.35 -1.67 -24.71
CA PRO A 68 7.71 -2.19 -24.72
C PRO A 68 7.88 -3.60 -24.10
N ALA A 69 7.03 -3.97 -23.14
CA ALA A 69 7.07 -5.28 -22.50
C ALA A 69 6.57 -6.44 -23.40
N GLN A 70 5.84 -6.16 -24.48
CA GLN A 70 5.34 -7.17 -25.41
C GLN A 70 6.46 -7.82 -26.23
N TRP A 71 7.58 -7.12 -26.41
CA TRP A 71 8.77 -7.60 -27.12
C TRP A 71 9.57 -8.65 -26.36
N VAL A 72 9.27 -8.90 -25.07
CA VAL A 72 9.94 -9.93 -24.27
C VAL A 72 9.34 -11.31 -24.61
N PRO A 73 10.14 -12.28 -25.09
CA PRO A 73 9.71 -13.65 -25.38
C PRO A 73 9.09 -14.33 -24.18
N GLU A 74 8.10 -15.20 -24.40
CA GLU A 74 7.39 -15.87 -23.31
C GLU A 74 8.33 -16.77 -22.49
N GLU A 75 9.30 -17.46 -23.12
CA GLU A 75 10.27 -18.29 -22.41
C GLU A 75 11.18 -17.51 -21.46
N ASP A 76 11.46 -16.23 -21.75
CA ASP A 76 12.37 -15.40 -20.97
C ASP A 76 11.64 -14.57 -19.90
N ARG A 77 10.30 -14.50 -19.96
CA ARG A 77 9.52 -13.86 -18.89
C ARG A 77 9.67 -14.67 -17.61
N ALA A 78 9.97 -13.98 -16.51
CA ALA A 78 9.96 -14.59 -15.19
C ALA A 78 8.60 -15.26 -14.93
N TRP A 79 8.61 -16.44 -14.31
CA TRP A 79 7.40 -17.23 -14.08
C TRP A 79 6.28 -16.45 -13.37
N TRP A 80 6.64 -15.57 -12.44
CA TRP A 80 5.69 -14.71 -11.73
C TRP A 80 5.06 -13.65 -12.64
N TRP A 81 5.80 -13.14 -13.64
CA TRP A 81 5.26 -12.26 -14.67
C TRP A 81 4.29 -13.00 -15.56
N ARG A 82 4.55 -14.27 -15.91
CA ARG A 82 3.59 -15.11 -16.66
C ARG A 82 2.30 -15.31 -15.87
N MET A 83 2.43 -15.54 -14.56
CA MET A 83 1.28 -15.61 -13.67
C MET A 83 0.52 -14.28 -13.64
N LEU A 84 1.23 -13.15 -13.54
CA LEU A 84 0.63 -11.82 -13.52
C LEU A 84 0.02 -11.39 -14.87
N SER A 85 0.63 -11.76 -16.00
CA SER A 85 0.12 -11.47 -17.34
C SER A 85 -1.10 -12.34 -17.65
N GLY A 86 -1.08 -13.60 -17.22
CA GLY A 86 -2.27 -14.46 -17.25
C GLY A 86 -3.41 -13.92 -16.41
N LEU A 87 -3.12 -13.21 -15.31
CA LEU A 87 -4.14 -12.49 -14.54
C LEU A 87 -4.66 -11.23 -15.25
N ARG A 88 -3.89 -10.62 -16.17
CA ARG A 88 -4.26 -9.40 -16.91
C ARG A 88 -4.97 -9.62 -18.25
N GLN A 89 -4.71 -10.74 -18.93
CA GLN A 89 -5.19 -10.97 -20.32
C GLN A 89 -6.42 -11.87 -20.41
N GLY A 90 -7.02 -12.27 -19.28
CA GLY A 90 -8.27 -13.03 -19.28
C GLY A 90 -9.48 -12.11 -19.43
N PRO A 91 -10.58 -12.55 -20.09
CA PRO A 91 -11.87 -11.84 -20.19
C PRO A 91 -12.63 -11.76 -18.84
N GLU A 92 -11.89 -11.77 -17.74
CA GLU A 92 -12.39 -11.92 -16.39
C GLU A 92 -11.64 -10.94 -15.49
N ASP A 93 -12.15 -9.70 -15.38
CA ASP A 93 -11.80 -8.73 -14.31
C ASP A 93 -11.99 -9.33 -12.88
N LEU A 94 -12.50 -10.56 -12.82
CA LEU A 94 -12.86 -11.35 -11.65
C LEU A 94 -11.65 -11.90 -10.89
N ARG A 95 -10.52 -12.12 -11.56
CA ARG A 95 -9.37 -12.84 -10.97
C ARG A 95 -8.74 -12.10 -9.80
N LEU A 96 -8.71 -10.77 -9.83
CA LEU A 96 -8.17 -9.97 -8.73
C LEU A 96 -9.04 -10.04 -7.48
N ALA A 97 -10.37 -10.05 -7.64
CA ALA A 97 -11.30 -10.23 -6.52
C ALA A 97 -11.15 -11.62 -5.88
N TYR A 98 -11.05 -12.68 -6.69
CA TYR A 98 -10.81 -14.04 -6.18
C TYR A 98 -9.44 -14.20 -5.54
N LEU A 99 -8.39 -13.62 -6.13
CA LEU A 99 -7.04 -13.67 -5.57
C LEU A 99 -6.97 -12.91 -4.24
N SER A 100 -7.64 -11.76 -4.15
CA SER A 100 -7.74 -10.98 -2.91
C SER A 100 -8.42 -11.80 -1.82
N PHE A 101 -9.56 -12.41 -2.15
CA PHE A 101 -10.29 -13.25 -1.20
C PHE A 101 -9.53 -14.53 -0.85
N GLY A 102 -8.86 -15.17 -1.81
CA GLY A 102 -8.03 -16.35 -1.60
C GLY A 102 -6.86 -16.07 -0.66
N LEU A 103 -6.17 -14.93 -0.84
CA LEU A 103 -5.13 -14.47 0.08
C LEU A 103 -5.68 -14.19 1.48
N PHE A 104 -6.89 -13.64 1.58
CA PHE A 104 -7.56 -13.42 2.86
C PHE A 104 -7.84 -14.74 3.59
N VAL A 105 -8.46 -15.71 2.91
CA VAL A 105 -8.74 -17.04 3.48
C VAL A 105 -7.44 -17.74 3.87
N LEU A 106 -6.41 -17.68 3.02
CA LEU A 106 -5.11 -18.27 3.33
C LEU A 106 -4.45 -17.60 4.54
N ALA A 107 -4.56 -16.27 4.67
CA ALA A 107 -4.09 -15.57 5.85
C ALA A 107 -4.81 -16.07 7.11
N LEU A 108 -6.15 -16.18 7.08
CA LEU A 108 -6.91 -16.72 8.21
C LEU A 108 -6.50 -18.15 8.58
N LEU A 109 -6.21 -19.01 7.60
CA LEU A 109 -5.71 -20.37 7.86
C LEU A 109 -4.31 -20.36 8.50
N LEU A 110 -3.49 -19.35 8.18
CA LEU A 110 -2.13 -19.19 8.69
C LEU A 110 -2.04 -18.21 9.87
N PHE A 111 -3.14 -17.94 10.59
CA PHE A 111 -3.19 -16.90 11.63
C PHE A 111 -2.14 -17.07 12.74
N THR A 112 -1.71 -18.30 13.02
CA THR A 112 -0.67 -18.61 14.03
C THR A 112 0.75 -18.47 13.50
N VAL A 113 0.93 -18.41 12.18
CA VAL A 113 2.24 -18.38 11.53
C VAL A 113 2.67 -16.92 11.36
N PHE A 114 3.28 -16.37 12.41
CA PHE A 114 3.92 -15.06 12.34
C PHE A 114 5.27 -15.16 11.61
N PRO A 115 5.62 -14.25 10.66
CA PRO A 115 4.89 -13.05 10.22
C PRO A 115 3.97 -13.27 9.01
N ALA A 116 3.89 -14.48 8.46
CA ALA A 116 3.19 -14.80 7.22
C ALA A 116 1.72 -14.31 7.20
N PHE A 117 0.99 -14.47 8.29
CA PHE A 117 -0.37 -13.94 8.46
C PHE A 117 -0.48 -12.45 8.09
N HIS A 118 0.40 -11.62 8.66
CA HIS A 118 0.35 -10.17 8.49
C HIS A 118 0.68 -9.76 7.05
N VAL A 119 1.67 -10.41 6.45
CA VAL A 119 2.07 -10.16 5.07
C VAL A 119 0.93 -10.52 4.11
N LEU A 120 0.29 -11.68 4.30
CA LEU A 120 -0.83 -12.11 3.46
C LEU A 120 -2.07 -11.25 3.66
N MET A 121 -2.38 -10.85 4.90
CA MET A 121 -3.47 -9.92 5.19
C MET A 121 -3.27 -8.57 4.50
N LEU A 122 -2.06 -7.99 4.58
CA LEU A 122 -1.75 -6.74 3.90
C LEU A 122 -1.80 -6.89 2.37
N ALA A 123 -1.24 -7.98 1.83
CA ALA A 123 -1.29 -8.27 0.39
C ALA A 123 -2.75 -8.39 -0.10
N SER A 124 -3.59 -9.10 0.64
CA SER A 124 -5.03 -9.22 0.36
C SER A 124 -5.71 -7.85 0.38
N PHE A 125 -5.45 -7.02 1.40
CA PHE A 125 -6.00 -5.67 1.49
C PHE A 125 -5.59 -4.77 0.32
N PHE A 126 -4.30 -4.76 -0.06
CA PHE A 126 -3.83 -3.97 -1.19
C PHE A 126 -4.45 -4.43 -2.50
N LEU A 127 -4.60 -5.74 -2.68
CA LEU A 127 -5.23 -6.29 -3.88
C LEU A 127 -6.72 -5.96 -3.94
N ALA A 128 -7.42 -5.99 -2.80
CA ALA A 128 -8.80 -5.51 -2.69
C ALA A 128 -8.93 -4.05 -3.11
N ARG A 129 -8.02 -3.18 -2.64
CA ARG A 129 -7.98 -1.76 -3.00
C ARG A 129 -7.69 -1.53 -4.48
N ALA A 130 -6.73 -2.27 -5.04
CA ALA A 130 -6.41 -2.21 -6.46
C ALA A 130 -7.62 -2.63 -7.31
N THR A 131 -8.30 -3.71 -6.93
CA THR A 131 -9.53 -4.18 -7.60
C THR A 131 -10.62 -3.10 -7.58
N LEU A 132 -10.84 -2.43 -6.44
CA LEU A 132 -11.81 -1.32 -6.37
C LEU A 132 -11.44 -0.16 -7.29
N ALA A 133 -10.15 0.22 -7.35
CA ALA A 133 -9.68 1.29 -8.22
C ALA A 133 -9.92 0.96 -9.70
N PHE A 134 -9.56 -0.25 -10.15
CA PHE A 134 -9.83 -0.68 -11.53
C PHE A 134 -11.33 -0.77 -11.83
N SER A 135 -12.12 -1.31 -10.91
CA SER A 135 -13.58 -1.46 -11.10
C SER A 135 -14.32 -0.12 -11.18
N ALA A 136 -13.75 0.95 -10.62
CA ALA A 136 -14.31 2.29 -10.72
C ALA A 136 -14.21 2.87 -12.15
N GLU A 137 -13.21 2.45 -12.92
CA GLU A 137 -13.00 2.91 -14.31
C GLU A 137 -13.89 2.14 -15.31
N GLN A 138 -14.14 0.86 -15.06
CA GLN A 138 -14.89 -0.03 -15.98
C GLN A 138 -16.42 -0.04 -15.76
N GLY A 139 -16.92 0.52 -14.66
CA GLY A 139 -18.36 0.73 -14.43
C GLY A 139 -19.19 -0.51 -14.02
N GLU A 140 -18.68 -1.74 -14.13
CA GLU A 140 -19.47 -2.96 -13.89
C GLU A 140 -18.79 -4.00 -12.98
N MET A 141 -19.09 -3.95 -11.67
CA MET A 141 -18.80 -5.05 -10.74
C MET A 141 -19.89 -5.11 -9.65
N ARG A 142 -21.11 -5.54 -9.96
CA ARG A 142 -22.20 -5.56 -8.96
C ARG A 142 -22.15 -6.78 -8.02
N ALA A 143 -22.02 -7.99 -8.55
CA ALA A 143 -22.14 -9.21 -7.74
C ALA A 143 -20.90 -9.52 -6.87
N GLN A 144 -19.69 -9.13 -7.32
CA GLN A 144 -18.44 -9.59 -6.70
C GLN A 144 -17.85 -8.67 -5.63
N ARG A 145 -18.47 -7.51 -5.36
CA ARG A 145 -18.01 -6.61 -4.28
C ARG A 145 -17.94 -7.33 -2.94
N TRP A 146 -18.78 -8.34 -2.75
CA TRP A 146 -18.82 -9.16 -1.54
C TRP A 146 -17.55 -9.97 -1.29
N LEU A 147 -16.75 -10.29 -2.32
CA LEU A 147 -15.44 -10.97 -2.15
C LEU A 147 -14.34 -9.99 -1.73
N ILE A 148 -14.49 -8.71 -2.06
CA ILE A 148 -13.50 -7.66 -1.81
C ILE A 148 -13.67 -7.07 -0.40
N TYR A 149 -14.89 -7.00 0.11
CA TYR A 149 -15.18 -6.36 1.40
C TYR A 149 -14.56 -7.02 2.63
N PRO A 150 -14.50 -8.36 2.78
CA PRO A 150 -13.97 -8.98 3.99
C PRO A 150 -12.54 -8.52 4.36
N PRO A 151 -11.53 -8.57 3.47
CA PRO A 151 -10.20 -8.08 3.83
C PRO A 151 -10.17 -6.57 4.12
N LEU A 152 -10.99 -5.77 3.42
CA LEU A 152 -11.10 -4.33 3.68
C LEU A 152 -11.68 -4.03 5.06
N ILE A 153 -12.79 -4.69 5.42
CA ILE A 153 -13.47 -4.49 6.71
C ILE A 153 -12.53 -4.88 7.84
N VAL A 154 -11.88 -6.04 7.77
CA VAL A 154 -10.99 -6.50 8.84
C VAL A 154 -9.84 -5.51 9.07
N VAL A 155 -9.17 -5.06 8.00
CA VAL A 155 -8.07 -4.10 8.13
C VAL A 155 -8.56 -2.72 8.59
N TYR A 156 -9.69 -2.22 8.07
CA TYR A 156 -10.22 -0.93 8.50
C TYR A 156 -10.74 -0.94 9.93
N VAL A 157 -11.40 -2.01 10.38
CA VAL A 157 -11.81 -2.16 11.79
C VAL A 157 -10.58 -2.22 12.67
N PHE A 158 -9.55 -2.99 12.29
CA PHE A 158 -8.29 -3.04 13.02
C PHE A 158 -7.62 -1.65 13.12
N LEU A 159 -7.50 -0.93 12.01
CA LEU A 159 -6.95 0.43 11.99
C LEU A 159 -7.81 1.41 12.79
N GLY A 160 -9.13 1.31 12.69
CA GLY A 160 -10.07 2.13 13.46
C GLY A 160 -9.93 1.89 14.96
N LEU A 161 -9.82 0.63 15.39
CA LEU A 161 -9.53 0.26 16.78
C LEU A 161 -8.14 0.75 17.19
N LEU A 162 -7.11 0.60 16.35
CA LEU A 162 -5.78 1.10 16.64
C LEU A 162 -5.79 2.62 16.87
N VAL A 163 -6.48 3.39 16.03
CA VAL A 163 -6.63 4.84 16.19
C VAL A 163 -7.46 5.20 17.42
N LEU A 164 -8.54 4.46 17.70
CA LEU A 164 -9.41 4.68 18.86
C LEU A 164 -8.70 4.35 20.18
N LEU A 165 -7.86 3.33 20.18
CA LEU A 165 -7.17 2.80 21.37
C LEU A 165 -5.75 3.39 21.52
N ALA A 166 -5.14 3.95 20.47
CA ALA A 166 -3.85 4.63 20.52
C ALA A 166 -3.73 5.72 21.60
N PRO A 167 -4.78 6.47 21.96
CA PRO A 167 -4.72 7.43 23.05
C PRO A 167 -4.69 6.77 24.44
N LEU A 168 -5.15 5.52 24.59
CA LEU A 168 -5.18 4.85 25.90
C LEU A 168 -3.79 4.72 26.56
N PRO A 169 -2.72 4.28 25.87
CA PRO A 169 -1.39 4.28 26.47
C PRO A 169 -0.83 5.70 26.70
N LEU A 170 -1.36 6.73 26.03
CA LEU A 170 -0.97 8.12 26.21
C LEU A 170 -1.80 8.83 27.30
N ALA A 171 -2.98 8.32 27.64
CA ALA A 171 -3.85 8.89 28.66
C ALA A 171 -3.15 9.06 30.02
N PRO A 172 -2.36 8.11 30.53
CA PRO A 172 -1.62 8.28 31.78
C PRO A 172 -0.62 9.44 31.72
N VAL A 173 0.08 9.59 30.59
CA VAL A 173 1.02 10.70 30.36
C VAL A 173 0.27 12.04 30.37
N TRP A 174 -0.89 12.10 29.71
CA TRP A 174 -1.73 13.29 29.69
C TRP A 174 -2.23 13.69 31.09
N PHE A 175 -2.66 12.72 31.91
CA PHE A 175 -3.06 12.96 33.30
C PHE A 175 -1.90 13.45 34.18
N ILE A 176 -0.68 12.92 33.98
CA ILE A 176 0.53 13.36 34.69
C ILE A 176 0.88 14.80 34.30
N ILE A 177 0.92 15.11 33.00
CA ILE A 177 1.23 16.46 32.50
C ILE A 177 0.18 17.47 33.01
N LEU A 178 -1.11 17.15 32.87
CA LEU A 178 -2.20 18.00 33.32
C LEU A 178 -2.16 18.23 34.83
N GLY A 179 -1.92 17.17 35.61
CA GLY A 179 -1.79 17.25 37.06
C GLY A 179 -0.58 18.07 37.51
N ALA A 180 0.55 17.93 36.82
CA ALA A 180 1.76 18.74 37.07
C ALA A 180 1.52 20.22 36.74
N LEU A 181 0.86 20.51 35.60
CA LEU A 181 0.51 21.87 35.18
C LEU A 181 -0.44 22.54 36.19
N LEU A 182 -1.48 21.81 36.62
CA LEU A 182 -2.42 22.24 37.66
C LEU A 182 -1.74 22.61 38.97
N ARG A 183 -0.70 21.87 39.35
CA ARG A 183 0.07 22.14 40.57
C ARG A 183 0.95 23.37 40.42
N ARG A 184 1.56 23.58 39.24
CA ARG A 184 2.56 24.63 39.00
C ARG A 184 1.94 25.98 38.64
N VAL A 185 0.80 25.98 37.96
CA VAL A 185 0.11 27.21 37.49
C VAL A 185 -1.36 27.19 37.91
N PRO A 186 -1.66 27.34 39.22
CA PRO A 186 -3.04 27.28 39.72
C PRO A 186 -3.94 28.42 39.18
N GLY A 187 -3.33 29.53 38.70
CA GLY A 187 -4.04 30.66 38.10
C GLY A 187 -4.74 30.31 36.79
N PHE A 188 -4.12 29.51 35.92
CA PHE A 188 -4.67 29.15 34.60
C PHE A 188 -6.03 28.45 34.72
N PHE A 189 -6.14 27.49 35.63
CA PHE A 189 -7.41 26.78 35.88
C PHE A 189 -8.41 27.61 36.67
N ALA A 190 -7.97 28.47 37.59
CA ALA A 190 -8.86 29.40 38.28
C ALA A 190 -9.50 30.41 37.31
N THR A 191 -8.89 30.66 36.15
CA THR A 191 -9.47 31.49 35.08
C THR A 191 -10.42 30.70 34.18
N VAL A 192 -10.05 29.49 33.76
CA VAL A 192 -10.87 28.66 32.83
C VAL A 192 -12.06 27.99 33.53
N PHE A 193 -11.88 27.58 34.80
CA PHE A 193 -12.88 26.85 35.60
C PHE A 193 -13.28 27.62 36.86
N ALA A 194 -13.11 28.95 36.86
CA ALA A 194 -13.45 29.87 37.93
C ALA A 194 -14.79 29.56 38.64
N PRO A 195 -15.89 29.23 37.92
CA PRO A 195 -17.16 28.98 38.60
C PRO A 195 -17.23 27.65 39.38
N PHE A 196 -16.31 26.71 39.18
CA PHE A 196 -16.44 25.34 39.71
C PHE A 196 -15.40 24.96 40.77
N LEU A 197 -14.23 25.60 40.80
CA LEU A 197 -13.10 25.15 41.64
C LEU A 197 -12.35 26.33 42.28
N GLY A 198 -12.46 26.48 43.61
CA GLY A 198 -11.58 27.35 44.39
C GLY A 198 -10.11 26.90 44.32
N ARG A 199 -9.14 27.83 44.46
CA ARG A 199 -7.69 27.57 44.31
C ARG A 199 -7.17 26.36 45.12
N GLU A 200 -7.67 26.17 46.33
CA GLU A 200 -7.29 25.01 47.16
C GLU A 200 -7.87 23.69 46.66
N ARG A 201 -9.09 23.69 46.11
CA ARG A 201 -9.66 22.50 45.46
C ARG A 201 -8.90 22.17 44.19
N ALA A 202 -8.48 23.16 43.41
CA ALA A 202 -7.68 22.94 42.19
C ALA A 202 -6.34 22.22 42.51
N ARG A 203 -5.64 22.61 43.59
CA ARG A 203 -4.41 21.92 44.04
C ARG A 203 -4.68 20.48 44.49
N ARG A 204 -5.79 20.22 45.19
CA ARG A 204 -6.19 18.86 45.58
C ARG A 204 -6.53 18.01 44.35
N VAL A 205 -7.32 18.54 43.43
CA VAL A 205 -7.67 17.86 42.17
C VAL A 205 -6.41 17.55 41.35
N GLY A 206 -5.46 18.48 41.24
CA GLY A 206 -4.17 18.23 40.58
C GLY A 206 -3.39 17.06 41.19
N LYS A 207 -3.31 16.96 42.53
CA LYS A 207 -2.69 15.81 43.20
C LYS A 207 -3.42 14.50 42.89
N TRP A 208 -4.76 14.51 42.92
CA TRP A 208 -5.58 13.35 42.58
C TRP A 208 -5.35 12.89 41.13
N LEU A 209 -5.30 13.81 40.17
CA LEU A 209 -5.04 13.48 38.77
C LEU A 209 -3.64 12.88 38.55
N ILE A 210 -2.61 13.37 39.26
CA ILE A 210 -1.27 12.75 39.22
C ILE A 210 -1.35 11.31 39.72
N TRP A 211 -2.00 11.07 40.87
CA TRP A 211 -2.14 9.72 41.42
C TRP A 211 -2.93 8.78 40.50
N ILE A 212 -4.01 9.26 39.89
CA ILE A 212 -4.77 8.50 38.88
C ILE A 212 -3.85 8.13 37.70
N GLY A 213 -3.07 9.08 37.19
CA GLY A 213 -2.10 8.82 36.13
C GLY A 213 -1.08 7.74 36.51
N VAL A 214 -0.49 7.82 37.72
CA VAL A 214 0.48 6.81 38.21
C VAL A 214 -0.18 5.43 38.34
N ILE A 215 -1.40 5.35 38.87
CA ILE A 215 -2.14 4.08 38.99
C ILE A 215 -2.40 3.47 37.61
N LEU A 216 -2.81 4.28 36.64
CA LEU A 216 -3.05 3.82 35.26
C LEU A 216 -1.75 3.32 34.59
N VAL A 217 -0.61 4.00 34.79
CA VAL A 217 0.69 3.48 34.33
C VAL A 217 1.01 2.14 34.98
N GLY A 218 0.85 2.03 36.30
CA GLY A 218 1.10 0.79 37.03
C GLY A 218 0.24 -0.37 36.53
N LEU A 219 -1.06 -0.13 36.32
CA LEU A 219 -1.97 -1.12 35.77
C LEU A 219 -1.59 -1.52 34.33
N ALA A 220 -1.19 -0.58 33.49
CA ALA A 220 -0.72 -0.87 32.12
C ALA A 220 0.54 -1.75 32.13
N ILE A 221 1.49 -1.48 33.02
CA ILE A 221 2.71 -2.28 33.18
C ILE A 221 2.37 -3.69 33.67
N ILE A 222 1.52 -3.81 34.70
CA ILE A 222 1.08 -5.11 35.23
C ILE A 222 0.33 -5.90 34.16
N GLY A 223 -0.59 -5.27 33.42
CA GLY A 223 -1.32 -5.88 32.32
C GLY A 223 -0.38 -6.39 31.22
N GLY A 224 0.61 -5.58 30.82
CA GLY A 224 1.63 -6.00 29.86
C GLY A 224 2.47 -7.18 30.36
N ALA A 225 2.85 -7.19 31.64
CA ALA A 225 3.58 -8.29 32.25
C ALA A 225 2.76 -9.57 32.31
N ILE A 226 1.47 -9.50 32.65
CA ILE A 226 0.55 -10.65 32.64
C ILE A 226 0.43 -11.21 31.22
N VAL A 227 0.24 -10.36 30.21
CA VAL A 227 0.16 -10.81 28.80
C VAL A 227 1.44 -11.55 28.40
N LEU A 228 2.62 -11.01 28.75
CA LEU A 228 3.91 -11.67 28.47
C LEU A 228 4.04 -13.02 29.18
N ILE A 229 3.66 -13.10 30.47
CA ILE A 229 3.69 -14.36 31.23
C ILE A 229 2.74 -15.38 30.62
N VAL A 230 1.50 -14.99 30.29
CA VAL A 230 0.51 -15.88 29.67
C VAL A 230 1.00 -16.36 28.30
N SER A 231 1.56 -15.47 27.48
CA SER A 231 2.18 -15.85 26.19
C SER A 231 3.32 -16.84 26.36
N ALA A 232 4.16 -16.67 27.40
CA ALA A 232 5.26 -17.59 27.71
C ALA A 232 4.74 -18.96 28.19
N VAL A 233 3.75 -18.97 29.09
CA VAL A 233 3.15 -20.21 29.65
C VAL A 233 2.39 -21.00 28.59
N LEU A 234 1.64 -20.33 27.72
CA LEU A 234 0.87 -20.98 26.66
C LEU A 234 1.76 -21.47 25.51
N GLY A 235 3.07 -21.28 25.57
CA GLY A 235 3.96 -21.66 24.48
C GLY A 235 3.69 -20.89 23.19
N LEU A 236 2.99 -19.74 23.26
CA LEU A 236 2.85 -18.77 22.16
C LEU A 236 4.16 -18.00 21.98
N GLY A 237 5.28 -18.71 22.09
CA GLY A 237 6.60 -18.15 21.96
C GLY A 237 6.67 -17.39 20.65
N PHE A 238 7.07 -16.12 20.73
CA PHE A 238 7.84 -15.51 19.68
C PHE A 238 8.98 -16.49 19.40
N GLY A 239 8.80 -17.33 18.38
CA GLY A 239 9.78 -18.33 18.00
C GLY A 239 11.11 -17.64 17.87
N ARG A 240 12.18 -18.26 18.39
CA ARG A 240 13.55 -17.76 18.28
C ARG A 240 13.81 -17.41 16.81
N ILE A 241 13.77 -16.11 16.47
CA ILE A 241 14.31 -15.56 15.23
C ILE A 241 15.80 -15.33 15.49
#